data_AF-A0A496VTD0-F1
#
_entry.id   AF-A0A496VTD0-F1
#
_cell.length_a   1.000
_cell.length_b   1.000
_cell.length_c   1.000
_cell.angle_alpha   90.00
_cell.angle_beta   90.00
_cell.angle_gamma   90.00
#
_symmetry.space_group_name_H-M   'P 1'
#
loop_
_entity.id
_entity.type
_entity.pdbx_description
1 polymer ?
#
loop_
_entity_poly.entity_id
_entity_poly.type
_entity_poly.pdbx_seq_one_letter_code
_entity_poly.pdbx_strand_id
1 'polypeptide(L)'
;EFRDCFEGDKIENKEMAENEFGDLLFSLVNYARFVDINPENALEKTNKKVIKRFNYIENAARRDDSSLQTLTLAEMDTYWDEAKLKLND
;
A
#
# COMPACT_ATOMS: atom_id res chain seq x y z
N GLU A 1 -4.59 11.48 -21.96
CA GLU A 1 -4.55 10.01 -21.98
C GLU A 1 -4.72 9.45 -20.58
N PHE A 2 -3.68 9.38 -19.72
CA PHE A 2 -3.84 8.97 -18.31
C PHE A 2 -4.94 9.72 -17.56
N ARG A 3 -4.92 11.07 -17.56
CA ARG A 3 -5.93 11.89 -16.85
C ARG A 3 -7.36 11.65 -17.33
N ASP A 4 -7.53 11.27 -18.59
CA ASP A 4 -8.84 11.05 -19.21
C ASP A 4 -9.41 9.67 -18.81
N CYS A 5 -8.57 8.73 -18.35
CA CYS A 5 -9.00 7.47 -17.75
C CYS A 5 -9.43 7.60 -16.28
N PHE A 6 -8.97 8.64 -15.60
CA PHE A 6 -9.10 8.84 -14.16
C PHE A 6 -9.74 10.22 -13.87
N GLU A 7 -10.99 10.41 -14.30
CA GLU A 7 -11.80 11.56 -13.88
C GLU A 7 -12.46 11.29 -12.51
N GLY A 8 -11.89 11.88 -11.45
CA GLY A 8 -12.37 11.66 -10.08
C GLY A 8 -12.15 10.22 -9.62
N ASP A 9 -13.12 9.65 -8.89
CA ASP A 9 -13.06 8.26 -8.41
C ASP A 9 -13.63 7.23 -9.41
N LYS A 10 -13.92 7.63 -10.66
CA LYS A 10 -14.58 6.78 -11.66
C LYS A 10 -13.62 6.40 -12.78
N ILE A 11 -13.61 5.11 -13.10
CA ILE A 11 -12.94 4.54 -14.26
C ILE A 11 -13.99 4.36 -15.34
N GLU A 12 -13.97 5.18 -16.39
CA GLU A 12 -14.93 5.09 -17.49
C GLU A 12 -14.64 3.92 -18.43
N ASN A 13 -13.36 3.68 -18.73
CA ASN A 13 -12.91 2.55 -19.52
C ASN A 13 -11.81 1.79 -18.79
N LYS A 14 -12.16 0.61 -18.26
CA LYS A 14 -11.25 -0.21 -17.47
C LYS A 14 -10.04 -0.71 -18.26
N GLU A 15 -10.22 -1.11 -19.52
CA GLU A 15 -9.13 -1.60 -20.35
C GLU A 15 -8.11 -0.49 -20.64
N MET A 16 -8.60 0.70 -20.99
CA MET A 16 -7.74 1.86 -21.21
C MET A 16 -7.00 2.27 -19.92
N ALA A 17 -7.70 2.28 -18.79
CA ALA A 17 -7.09 2.59 -17.49
C ALA A 17 -6.04 1.56 -17.07
N GLU A 18 -6.24 0.27 -17.34
CA GLU A 18 -5.24 -0.78 -17.08
C GLU A 18 -3.97 -0.58 -17.93
N ASN A 19 -4.12 -0.20 -19.21
CA ASN A 19 -2.99 0.12 -20.09
C ASN A 19 -2.19 1.33 -19.56
N GLU A 20 -2.86 2.44 -19.28
CA GLU A 20 -2.24 3.67 -18.76
C GLU A 20 -1.58 3.47 -17.39
N PHE A 21 -2.20 2.68 -16.51
CA PHE A 21 -1.62 2.33 -15.22
C PHE A 21 -0.38 1.42 -15.39
N GLY A 22 -0.41 0.52 -16.38
CA GLY A 22 0.75 -0.27 -16.79
C GLY A 22 1.94 0.59 -17.19
N ASP A 23 1.72 1.63 -18.00
CA ASP A 23 2.78 2.56 -18.43
C ASP A 23 3.36 3.36 -17.25
N LEU A 24 2.53 3.73 -16.27
CA LEU A 24 3.00 4.33 -15.02
C LEU A 24 3.90 3.38 -14.23
N LEU A 25 3.46 2.13 -14.02
CA LEU A 25 4.27 1.12 -13.33
C LEU A 25 5.59 0.86 -14.06
N PHE A 26 5.57 0.74 -15.39
CA PHE A 26 6.76 0.56 -16.22
C PHE A 26 7.74 1.73 -16.07
N SER A 27 7.22 2.96 -16.08
CA SER A 27 8.01 4.17 -15.88
C SER A 27 8.68 4.19 -14.50
N LEU A 28 7.97 3.81 -13.43
CA LEU A 28 8.51 3.70 -12.08
C LEU A 28 9.59 2.61 -11.96
N VAL A 29 9.37 1.46 -12.59
CA VAL A 29 10.35 0.35 -12.63
C VAL A 29 11.63 0.80 -13.36
N ASN A 30 11.50 1.52 -14.48
CA ASN A 30 12.64 2.04 -15.21
C ASN A 30 13.39 3.12 -14.44
N TYR A 31 12.66 4.01 -13.77
CA TYR A 31 13.26 5.00 -12.89
C TYR A 31 14.07 4.33 -11.77
N ALA A 32 13.53 3.31 -11.10
CA ALA A 32 14.25 2.55 -10.08
C ALA A 32 15.57 1.98 -10.62
N ARG A 33 15.55 1.35 -11.79
CA ARG A 33 16.76 0.83 -12.45
C ARG A 33 17.76 1.94 -12.79
N PHE A 34 17.28 3.10 -13.24
CA PHE A 34 18.13 4.24 -13.58
C PHE A 34 18.91 4.77 -12.37
N VAL A 35 18.32 4.73 -11.18
CA VAL A 35 18.97 5.14 -9.91
C VAL A 35 19.61 3.97 -9.14
N ASP A 36 19.88 2.84 -9.81
CA ASP A 36 20.50 1.64 -9.25
C ASP A 36 19.72 1.00 -8.07
N ILE A 37 18.40 1.14 -8.07
CA ILE A 37 17.50 0.45 -7.14
C ILE A 37 16.90 -0.75 -7.86
N ASN A 38 17.04 -1.94 -7.27
CA ASN A 38 16.30 -3.11 -7.72
C ASN A 38 14.81 -2.98 -7.33
N PRO A 39 13.88 -2.85 -8.29
CA PRO A 39 12.47 -2.58 -7.99
C PRO A 39 11.76 -3.76 -7.31
N GLU A 40 12.15 -5.00 -7.62
CA GLU A 40 11.61 -6.20 -6.99
C GLU A 40 11.98 -6.25 -5.51
N ASN A 41 13.25 -6.03 -5.18
CA ASN A 41 13.71 -5.95 -3.80
C ASN A 41 13.06 -4.79 -3.02
N ALA A 42 12.85 -3.64 -3.68
CA ALA A 42 12.17 -2.50 -3.07
C ALA A 42 10.70 -2.80 -2.75
N LEU A 43 10.00 -3.48 -3.66
CA LEU A 43 8.62 -3.93 -3.45
C LEU A 43 8.56 -5.00 -2.35
N GLU A 44 9.47 -5.99 -2.35
CA GLU A 44 9.51 -7.04 -1.35
C GLU A 44 9.70 -6.48 0.07
N LYS A 45 10.60 -5.49 0.23
CA LYS A 45 10.80 -4.78 1.51
C LYS A 45 9.52 -4.07 1.96
N THR A 46 8.80 -3.44 1.03
CA THR A 46 7.52 -2.77 1.33
C THR A 46 6.46 -3.78 1.76
N ASN A 47 6.33 -4.91 1.07
CA ASN A 47 5.40 -5.98 1.43
C ASN A 47 5.70 -6.52 2.83
N LYS A 48 6.98 -6.80 3.14
CA LYS A 48 7.41 -7.22 4.49
C LYS A 48 7.04 -6.19 5.56
N LYS A 49 7.21 -4.90 5.30
CA LYS A 49 6.82 -3.80 6.21
C LYS A 49 5.31 -3.76 6.45
N VAL A 50 4.50 -3.90 5.39
CA VAL A 50 3.03 -3.94 5.50
C VAL A 50 2.59 -5.14 6.33
N ILE A 51 3.15 -6.33 6.09
CA ILE A 51 2.84 -7.55 6.86
C ILE A 51 3.20 -7.36 8.33
N LYS A 52 4.38 -6.82 8.64
CA LYS A 52 4.79 -6.55 10.02
C LYS A 52 3.82 -5.61 10.74
N ARG A 53 3.39 -4.53 10.06
CA ARG A 53 2.44 -3.56 10.63
C ARG A 53 1.06 -4.19 10.83
N PHE A 54 0.60 -5.00 9.88
CA PHE A 54 -0.68 -5.69 10.02
C PHE A 54 -0.68 -6.69 11.18
N ASN A 55 0.41 -7.44 11.34
CA ASN A 55 0.59 -8.33 12.50
C ASN A 55 0.63 -7.55 13.82
N TYR A 56 1.18 -6.33 13.83
CA TYR A 56 1.12 -5.47 15.02
C TYR A 56 -0.33 -5.10 15.34
N ILE A 57 -1.11 -4.64 14.36
CA ILE A 57 -2.52 -4.30 14.53
C ILE A 57 -3.30 -5.49 15.08
N GLU A 58 -3.13 -6.68 14.50
CA GLU A 58 -3.81 -7.89 14.96
C GLU A 58 -3.53 -8.20 16.43
N ASN A 59 -2.25 -8.10 16.84
CA ASN A 59 -1.85 -8.34 18.21
C ASN A 59 -2.32 -7.23 19.16
N ALA A 60 -2.32 -5.98 18.71
CA ALA A 60 -2.83 -4.85 19.49
C ALA A 60 -4.34 -4.99 19.74
N ALA A 61 -5.12 -5.27 18.69
CA ALA A 61 -6.55 -5.52 18.78
C ALA A 61 -6.88 -6.65 19.77
N ARG A 62 -6.14 -7.77 19.69
CA ARG A 62 -6.31 -8.91 20.63
C ARG A 62 -6.04 -8.56 22.08
N ARG A 63 -5.12 -7.63 22.38
CA ARG A 63 -4.86 -7.18 23.75
C ARG A 63 -6.02 -6.37 24.32
N ASP A 64 -6.71 -5.65 23.45
CA ASP A 64 -7.86 -4.80 23.80
C ASP A 64 -9.19 -5.57 23.70
N ASP A 65 -9.12 -6.90 23.83
CA ASP A 65 -10.22 -7.87 23.74
C ASP A 65 -11.12 -7.68 22.50
N SER A 66 -10.52 -7.13 21.44
CA SER A 66 -11.17 -6.76 20.19
C SER A 66 -10.67 -7.64 19.05
N SER A 67 -11.48 -7.78 17.99
CA SER A 67 -11.09 -8.51 16.78
C SER A 67 -10.82 -7.54 15.63
N LEU A 68 -9.90 -7.90 14.73
CA LEU A 68 -9.66 -7.12 13.50
C LEU A 68 -10.94 -6.92 12.69
N GLN A 69 -11.86 -7.88 12.72
CA GLN A 69 -13.13 -7.82 12.00
C GLN A 69 -14.12 -6.83 12.59
N THR A 70 -13.96 -6.47 13.87
CA THR A 70 -14.84 -5.54 14.58
C THR A 70 -14.28 -4.13 14.63
N LEU A 71 -13.02 -3.92 14.26
CA LEU A 71 -12.42 -2.60 14.21
C LEU A 71 -12.96 -1.80 13.04
N THR A 72 -13.27 -0.54 13.31
CA THR A 72 -13.50 0.48 12.28
C THR A 72 -12.19 0.85 11.61
N LEU A 73 -12.25 1.41 10.40
CA LEU A 73 -11.07 1.92 9.69
C LEU A 73 -10.29 2.95 10.52
N ALA A 74 -10.98 3.81 11.29
CA ALA A 74 -10.36 4.81 12.14
C ALA A 74 -9.55 4.18 13.30
N GLU A 75 -10.05 3.09 13.88
CA GLU A 75 -9.33 2.35 14.92
C GLU A 75 -8.13 1.60 14.33
N MET A 76 -8.30 0.99 13.15
CA MET A 76 -7.18 0.37 12.42
C MET A 76 -6.08 1.39 12.10
N ASP A 77 -6.44 2.60 11.66
CA ASP A 77 -5.50 3.69 11.39
C ASP A 77 -4.72 4.10 12.64
N THR A 78 -5.37 4.12 13.80
CA THR A 78 -4.71 4.41 15.09
C THR A 78 -3.62 3.38 15.40
N TYR A 79 -3.95 2.08 15.32
CA TYR A 79 -2.95 1.02 15.51
C TYR A 79 -1.88 0.99 14.42
N TRP A 80 -2.22 1.39 13.19
CA TRP A 80 -1.29 1.48 12.08
C TRP A 80 -0.23 2.56 12.32
N ASP A 81 -0.65 3.73 12.82
CA ASP A 81 0.28 4.81 13.17
C ASP A 81 1.14 4.46 14.38
N GLU A 82 0.59 3.74 15.37
CA GLU A 82 1.41 3.15 16.44
C GLU A 82 2.44 2.16 15.88
N ALA A 83 2.04 1.29 14.95
CA ALA A 83 2.95 0.32 14.33
C ALA A 83 4.11 1.01 13.62
N LYS A 84 3.87 2.15 12.92
CA LYS A 84 4.93 2.97 12.31
C LYS A 84 5.93 3.45 13.35
N LEU A 85 5.46 3.94 14.50
CA LEU A 85 6.32 4.46 15.57
C LEU A 85 7.11 3.36 16.29
N LYS A 86 6.51 2.19 16.49
CA LYS A 86 7.13 1.09 17.26
C LYS A 86 8.11 0.25 16.44
N LEU A 87 7.86 0.08 15.15
CA LEU A 87 8.68 -0.79 14.30
C LEU A 87 9.90 -0.09 13.70
N ASN A 88 10.06 1.22 13.89
CA ASN A 88 11.17 2.03 13.34
C ASN A 88 11.42 1.77 11.84
N ASP A 89 10.33 1.59 11.08
CA ASP A 89 10.33 1.33 9.63
C ASP A 89 10.10 2.60 8.80
#